data_AF-A0A7J6RG50-F1
#
_entry.id   AF-A0A7J6RG50-F1
#
_cell.length_a   1.000
_cell.length_b   1.000
_cell.length_c   1.000
_cell.angle_alpha   90.00
_cell.angle_beta   90.00
_cell.angle_gamma   90.00
#
_symmetry.space_group_name_H-M   'P 1'
#
loop_
_entity.id
_entity.type
_entity.pdbx_description
1 polymer ?
#
loop_
_entity_poly.entity_id
_entity_poly.type
_entity_poly.pdbx_seq_one_letter_code
_entity_poly.pdbx_strand_id
1 'polypeptide(L)'
;MCQLTKNNSIEGSKASKVDIVYTGFKNLRKGADMATGQVGFHDTKKCKFVRNLHRDREIVKRIEKTKREVEVDLYAEKEERDRKERLARKKAAKERAIREKAEKEAAIKEKELRSYKAFDECDELKTTNAELGGDGTIESCREIEDDFM
;
A
#
# COMPACT_ATOMS: atom_id res chain seq x y z
N MET A 1 0.67 -21.52 24.20
CA MET A 1 1.18 -22.13 22.94
C MET A 1 2.45 -22.96 23.12
N CYS A 2 3.53 -22.44 23.72
CA CYS A 2 4.78 -23.20 23.98
C CYS A 2 4.55 -24.62 24.55
N GLN A 3 3.68 -24.71 25.56
CA GLN A 3 3.36 -25.96 26.24
C GLN A 3 2.78 -27.03 25.30
N LEU A 4 1.91 -26.62 24.38
CA LEU A 4 1.29 -27.52 23.40
C LEU A 4 2.33 -28.02 22.39
N THR A 5 3.19 -27.12 21.90
CA THR A 5 4.28 -27.46 20.97
C THR A 5 5.26 -28.47 21.60
N LYS A 6 5.63 -28.27 22.87
CA LYS A 6 6.47 -29.24 23.60
C LYS A 6 5.75 -30.57 23.79
N ASN A 7 4.48 -30.55 24.16
CA ASN A 7 3.69 -31.78 24.39
C ASN A 7 3.52 -32.62 23.11
N ASN A 8 3.36 -31.96 21.96
CA ASN A 8 3.16 -32.61 20.66
C ASN A 8 4.47 -32.90 19.91
N SER A 9 5.63 -32.63 20.50
CA SER A 9 6.93 -32.98 19.93
C SER A 9 7.32 -34.40 20.32
N ILE A 10 7.76 -35.21 19.36
CA ILE A 10 8.15 -36.62 19.57
C ILE A 10 9.32 -36.71 20.58
N GLU A 11 10.35 -35.88 20.39
CA GLU A 11 11.53 -35.83 21.27
C GLU A 11 11.34 -34.80 22.39
N GLY A 12 10.79 -33.63 22.07
CA GLY A 12 10.67 -32.52 23.01
C GLY A 12 9.73 -32.82 24.20
N SER A 13 8.75 -33.70 24.04
CA SER A 13 7.83 -34.07 25.12
C SER A 13 8.51 -34.89 26.23
N LYS A 14 9.58 -35.62 25.89
CA LYS A 14 10.35 -36.48 26.80
C LYS A 14 11.48 -35.71 27.51
N ALA A 15 11.98 -34.65 26.88
CA ALA A 15 13.05 -33.82 27.44
C ALA A 15 12.55 -32.92 28.61
N SER A 16 13.36 -32.80 29.66
CA SER A 16 13.04 -31.98 30.85
C SER A 16 12.85 -30.50 30.50
N LYS A 17 13.80 -29.94 29.73
CA LYS A 17 13.80 -28.56 29.23
C LYS A 17 13.98 -28.59 27.71
N VAL A 18 13.28 -27.71 27.00
CA VAL A 18 13.38 -27.58 25.54
C VAL A 18 13.31 -26.10 25.18
N ASP A 19 14.05 -25.72 24.15
CA ASP A 19 13.98 -24.38 23.57
C ASP A 19 12.99 -24.38 22.40
N ILE A 20 12.09 -23.39 22.38
CA ILE A 20 11.07 -23.25 21.34
C ILE A 20 11.36 -22.02 20.49
N VAL A 21 11.24 -22.19 19.17
CA VAL A 21 11.45 -21.14 18.19
C VAL A 21 10.10 -20.61 17.70
N TYR A 22 9.91 -19.30 17.78
CA TYR A 22 8.81 -18.57 17.17
C TYR A 22 9.31 -17.79 15.95
N THR A 23 8.66 -17.99 14.81
CA THR A 23 8.97 -17.28 13.58
C THR A 23 7.68 -17.01 12.79
N GLY A 24 7.66 -15.93 12.00
CA GLY A 24 6.54 -15.65 11.10
C GLY A 24 6.55 -16.58 9.89
N PHE A 25 5.38 -16.86 9.32
CA PHE A 25 5.26 -17.78 8.16
C PHE A 25 6.13 -17.35 6.97
N LYS A 26 6.27 -16.04 6.73
CA LYS A 26 7.08 -15.46 5.64
C LYS A 26 8.58 -15.75 5.79
N ASN A 27 9.05 -16.14 6.97
CA ASN A 27 10.45 -16.43 7.24
C ASN A 27 10.79 -17.92 7.09
N LEU A 28 9.79 -18.78 6.86
CA LEU A 28 10.01 -20.19 6.62
C LEU A 28 10.48 -20.40 5.17
N ARG A 29 11.59 -21.12 5.02
CA ARG A 29 12.16 -21.54 3.74
C ARG A 29 11.84 -23.00 3.51
N LYS A 30 11.27 -23.30 2.34
CA LYS A 30 11.14 -24.67 1.83
C LYS A 30 11.88 -24.78 0.51
N GLY A 31 12.93 -25.61 0.48
CA GLY A 31 13.64 -25.99 -0.74
C GLY A 31 13.00 -27.23 -1.37
N ALA A 32 13.20 -27.42 -2.68
CA ALA A 32 12.73 -28.60 -3.40
C ALA A 32 13.45 -29.89 -2.97
N ASP A 33 14.67 -29.74 -2.47
CA ASP A 33 15.54 -30.78 -1.91
C ASP A 33 15.17 -31.20 -0.47
N MET A 34 14.26 -30.47 0.19
CA MET A 34 13.93 -30.71 1.60
C MET A 34 12.84 -31.75 1.79
N ALA A 35 13.09 -32.75 2.64
CA ALA A 35 12.13 -33.81 2.98
C ALA A 35 10.82 -33.27 3.56
N THR A 36 9.73 -34.04 3.47
CA THR A 36 8.42 -33.67 4.02
C THR A 36 8.54 -33.35 5.52
N GLY A 37 7.95 -32.22 5.94
CA GLY A 37 8.09 -31.71 7.32
C GLY A 37 9.37 -30.93 7.62
N GLN A 38 10.42 -31.03 6.80
CA GLN A 38 11.63 -30.22 6.98
C GLN A 38 11.42 -28.80 6.46
N VAL A 39 11.77 -27.83 7.29
CA VAL A 39 11.74 -26.39 6.99
C VAL A 39 13.02 -25.72 7.48
N GLY A 40 13.49 -24.73 6.74
CA GLY A 40 14.57 -23.84 7.15
C GLY A 40 14.06 -22.43 7.49
N PHE A 41 14.97 -21.56 7.92
CA PHE A 41 14.69 -20.13 8.10
C PHE A 41 15.42 -19.32 7.02
N HIS A 42 14.83 -18.21 6.57
CA HIS A 42 15.51 -17.23 5.74
C HIS A 42 16.45 -16.35 6.58
N ASP A 43 15.95 -15.84 7.70
CA ASP A 43 16.69 -14.97 8.62
C ASP A 43 16.49 -15.44 10.06
N THR A 44 17.58 -15.82 10.72
CA THR A 44 17.59 -16.26 12.11
C THR A 44 17.36 -15.13 13.11
N LYS A 45 17.59 -13.86 12.72
CA LYS A 45 17.32 -12.70 13.60
C LYS A 45 15.83 -12.46 13.81
N LYS A 46 14.99 -12.93 12.89
CA LYS A 46 13.53 -12.88 12.99
C LYS A 46 12.96 -14.00 13.85
N CYS A 47 13.79 -14.94 14.31
CA CYS A 47 13.39 -16.00 15.21
C CYS A 47 13.46 -15.51 16.66
N LYS A 48 12.37 -15.71 17.41
CA LYS A 48 12.34 -15.49 18.86
C LYS A 48 12.47 -16.84 19.57
N PHE A 49 13.39 -16.92 20.51
CA PHE A 49 13.67 -18.16 21.26
C PHE A 49 13.10 -18.06 22.66
N VAL A 50 12.24 -19.00 23.03
CA VAL A 50 11.83 -19.22 24.42
C VAL A 50 12.70 -20.33 24.97
N ARG A 51 13.61 -19.97 25.87
CA ARG A 51 14.58 -20.91 26.43
C ARG A 51 14.05 -21.64 27.66
N ASN A 52 14.54 -22.86 27.88
CA ASN A 52 14.32 -23.62 29.11
C ASN A 52 12.85 -23.87 29.45
N LEU A 53 12.02 -24.20 28.47
CA LEU A 53 10.61 -24.47 28.73
C LEU A 53 10.43 -25.81 29.47
N HIS A 54 9.81 -25.74 30.64
CA HIS A 54 9.31 -26.90 31.37
C HIS A 54 7.88 -27.25 30.96
N ARG A 55 7.53 -28.55 31.05
CA ARG A 55 6.17 -29.00 30.76
C ARG A 55 5.27 -28.77 31.96
N ASP A 56 4.22 -27.98 31.77
CA ASP A 56 3.12 -27.83 32.72
C ASP A 56 1.92 -28.67 32.26
N ARG A 57 1.62 -29.74 33.01
CA ARG A 57 0.56 -30.69 32.67
C ARG A 57 -0.85 -30.13 32.91
N GLU A 58 -1.01 -29.21 33.85
CA GLU A 58 -2.33 -28.65 34.18
C GLU A 58 -2.81 -27.72 33.08
N ILE A 59 -1.91 -26.87 32.59
CA ILE A 59 -2.18 -25.97 31.46
C ILE A 59 -2.52 -26.77 30.21
N VAL A 60 -1.75 -27.83 29.89
CA VAL A 60 -2.00 -28.67 28.70
C VAL A 60 -3.38 -29.32 28.78
N LYS A 61 -3.73 -29.95 29.91
CA LYS A 61 -5.04 -30.59 30.09
C LYS A 61 -6.20 -29.59 29.98
N ARG A 62 -6.02 -28.37 30.48
CA ARG A 62 -7.03 -27.30 30.34
C ARG A 62 -7.26 -26.94 28.88
N ILE A 63 -6.17 -26.79 28.10
CA ILE A 63 -6.24 -26.47 26.67
C ILE A 63 -6.93 -27.60 25.89
N GLU A 64 -6.53 -28.85 26.15
CA GLU A 64 -7.11 -30.04 25.49
C GLU A 64 -8.61 -30.17 25.75
N LYS A 65 -9.07 -29.89 26.98
CA LYS A 65 -10.51 -29.88 27.31
C LYS A 65 -11.32 -28.85 26.51
N THR A 66 -10.70 -27.73 26.15
CA THR A 66 -11.35 -26.66 25.37
C THR A 66 -11.18 -26.83 23.86
N LYS A 67 -10.46 -27.87 23.41
CA LYS A 67 -10.23 -28.13 21.99
C LYS A 67 -11.57 -28.41 21.29
N ARG A 68 -11.90 -27.57 20.31
CA ARG A 68 -12.99 -27.82 19.36
C ARG A 68 -12.37 -28.08 18.00
N GLU A 69 -12.72 -29.19 17.38
CA GLU A 69 -12.33 -29.49 16.01
C GLU A 69 -13.46 -29.01 15.11
N VAL A 70 -13.12 -28.06 14.24
CA VAL A 70 -13.99 -27.63 13.16
C VAL A 70 -13.26 -28.04 11.89
N GLU A 71 -13.88 -28.92 11.11
CA GLU A 71 -13.39 -29.21 9.77
C GLU A 71 -13.73 -28.01 8.88
N VAL A 72 -12.70 -27.22 8.56
CA VAL A 72 -12.78 -26.11 7.61
C VAL A 72 -11.93 -26.48 6.42
N ASP A 73 -12.47 -26.29 5.22
CA ASP A 73 -11.68 -26.40 4.00
C ASP A 73 -10.68 -25.23 3.91
N LEU A 74 -9.45 -25.52 4.33
CA LEU A 74 -8.35 -24.55 4.35
C LEU A 74 -7.99 -24.02 2.96
N TYR A 75 -8.27 -24.78 1.89
CA TYR A 75 -7.96 -24.35 0.53
C TYR A 75 -8.93 -23.24 0.10
N ALA A 76 -10.23 -23.46 0.32
CA ALA A 76 -11.26 -22.48 0.01
C ALA A 76 -11.06 -21.17 0.78
N GLU A 77 -10.77 -21.24 2.09
CA GLU A 77 -10.59 -20.06 2.94
C GLU A 77 -9.33 -19.26 2.53
N LYS A 78 -8.25 -19.96 2.17
CA LYS A 78 -7.04 -19.32 1.66
C LYS A 78 -7.32 -18.59 0.34
N GLU A 79 -8.03 -19.24 -0.59
CA GLU A 79 -8.34 -18.63 -1.88
C GLU A 79 -9.23 -17.39 -1.73
N GLU A 80 -10.21 -17.43 -0.83
CA GLU A 80 -11.07 -16.29 -0.52
C GLU A 80 -10.26 -15.12 0.04
N ARG A 81 -9.36 -15.38 0.98
CA ARG A 81 -8.47 -14.37 1.55
C ARG A 81 -7.58 -13.74 0.46
N ASP A 82 -6.93 -14.57 -0.34
CA ASP A 82 -6.01 -14.11 -1.39
C ASP A 82 -6.78 -13.34 -2.50
N ARG A 83 -8.06 -13.69 -2.75
CA ARG A 83 -8.97 -12.96 -3.64
C ARG A 83 -9.33 -11.58 -3.07
N LYS A 84 -9.67 -11.49 -1.77
CA LYS A 84 -9.95 -10.22 -1.09
C LYS A 84 -8.75 -9.28 -1.12
N GLU A 85 -7.54 -9.81 -0.84
CA GLU A 85 -6.31 -9.02 -0.86
C GLU A 85 -6.01 -8.47 -2.27
N ARG A 86 -6.17 -9.30 -3.32
CA ARG A 86 -6.03 -8.86 -4.72
C ARG A 86 -7.04 -7.77 -5.09
N LEU A 87 -8.29 -7.91 -4.68
CA LEU A 87 -9.34 -6.93 -4.98
C LEU A 87 -9.08 -5.60 -4.26
N ALA A 88 -8.67 -5.64 -2.99
CA ALA A 88 -8.27 -4.46 -2.24
C ALA A 88 -7.08 -3.73 -2.89
N ARG A 89 -6.04 -4.48 -3.31
CA ARG A 89 -4.90 -3.92 -4.02
C ARG A 89 -5.30 -3.27 -5.35
N LYS A 90 -6.19 -3.90 -6.11
CA LYS A 90 -6.70 -3.35 -7.38
C LYS A 90 -7.53 -2.08 -7.16
N LYS A 91 -8.36 -2.04 -6.11
CA LYS A 91 -9.15 -0.85 -5.76
C LYS A 91 -8.25 0.32 -5.38
N ALA A 92 -7.26 0.09 -4.51
CA ALA A 92 -6.29 1.12 -4.12
C ALA A 92 -5.48 1.66 -5.32
N ALA A 93 -5.06 0.79 -6.24
CA ALA A 93 -4.36 1.22 -7.45
C ALA A 93 -5.24 2.07 -8.38
N LYS A 94 -6.52 1.69 -8.55
CA LYS A 94 -7.49 2.49 -9.33
C LYS A 94 -7.73 3.86 -8.70
N GLU A 95 -7.90 3.92 -7.39
CA GLU A 95 -8.14 5.16 -6.66
C GLU A 95 -6.96 6.12 -6.78
N ARG A 96 -5.72 5.62 -6.66
CA ARG A 96 -4.51 6.41 -6.93
C ARG A 96 -4.46 6.92 -8.36
N ALA A 97 -4.76 6.07 -9.35
CA ALA A 97 -4.74 6.47 -10.76
C ALA A 97 -5.82 7.51 -11.09
N ILE A 98 -7.02 7.42 -10.49
CA ILE A 98 -8.08 8.44 -10.64
C ILE A 98 -7.65 9.76 -10.04
N ARG A 99 -7.07 9.73 -8.82
CA ARG A 99 -6.56 10.93 -8.15
C ARG A 99 -5.46 11.61 -8.95
N GLU A 100 -4.48 10.85 -9.44
CA GLU A 100 -3.40 11.38 -10.28
C GLU A 100 -3.92 11.98 -11.60
N LYS A 101 -4.96 11.39 -12.21
CA LYS A 101 -5.58 11.96 -13.42
C LYS A 101 -6.30 13.27 -13.12
N ALA A 102 -7.07 13.33 -12.04
CA ALA A 102 -7.77 14.56 -11.64
C ALA A 102 -6.79 15.69 -11.30
N GLU A 103 -5.69 15.39 -10.60
CA GLU A 103 -4.63 16.35 -10.30
C GLU A 103 -3.95 16.87 -11.60
N LYS A 104 -3.70 16.00 -12.57
CA LYS A 104 -3.15 16.40 -13.88
C LYS A 104 -4.12 17.27 -14.67
N GLU A 105 -5.39 16.91 -14.74
CA GLU A 105 -6.42 17.69 -15.44
C GLU A 105 -6.61 19.07 -14.80
N ALA A 106 -6.62 19.15 -13.47
CA ALA A 106 -6.66 20.44 -12.76
C ALA A 106 -5.43 21.30 -13.06
N ALA A 107 -4.23 20.71 -13.05
CA ALA A 107 -3.00 21.42 -13.39
C ALA A 107 -2.95 21.88 -14.86
N ILE A 108 -3.53 21.11 -15.79
CA ILE A 108 -3.67 21.51 -17.20
C ILE A 108 -4.62 22.69 -17.32
N LYS A 109 -5.81 22.63 -16.70
CA LYS A 109 -6.79 23.73 -16.70
C LYS A 109 -6.22 25.01 -16.07
N GLU A 110 -5.48 24.89 -14.96
CA GLU A 110 -4.82 26.04 -14.34
C GLU A 110 -3.76 26.64 -15.27
N LYS A 111 -2.94 25.79 -15.92
CA LYS A 111 -1.97 26.24 -16.91
C LYS A 111 -2.63 26.88 -18.13
N GLU A 112 -3.77 26.36 -18.58
CA GLU A 112 -4.53 26.91 -19.69
C GLU A 112 -5.16 28.27 -19.34
N LEU A 113 -5.72 28.43 -18.14
CA LEU A 113 -6.21 29.73 -17.64
C LEU A 113 -5.08 30.74 -17.44
N ARG A 114 -3.90 30.27 -17.01
CA ARG A 114 -2.73 31.12 -16.77
C ARG A 114 -1.97 31.46 -18.06
N SER A 115 -2.00 30.58 -19.05
CA SER A 115 -1.45 30.87 -20.38
C SER A 115 -2.48 31.68 -21.15
N TYR A 116 -2.07 32.79 -21.76
CA TYR A 116 -2.92 33.61 -22.63
C TYR A 116 -3.34 32.90 -23.95
N LYS A 117 -3.44 31.58 -23.98
CA LYS A 117 -3.83 30.81 -25.17
C LYS A 117 -5.24 31.14 -25.67
N ALA A 118 -6.18 31.41 -24.74
CA ALA A 118 -7.51 31.89 -25.12
C ALA A 118 -7.48 33.29 -25.78
N PHE A 119 -6.45 34.09 -25.48
CA PHE A 119 -6.20 35.37 -26.13
C PHE A 119 -5.54 35.17 -27.52
N ASP A 120 -4.66 34.18 -27.66
CA ASP A 120 -4.05 33.81 -28.94
C ASP A 120 -5.04 33.21 -29.96
N GLU A 121 -6.15 32.61 -29.52
CA GLU A 121 -7.18 32.03 -30.42
C GLU A 121 -8.27 33.05 -30.83
N CYS A 122 -8.39 34.18 -30.13
CA CYS A 122 -9.38 35.20 -30.43
C CYS A 122 -8.79 36.26 -31.38
N ASP A 123 -8.98 36.08 -32.69
CA ASP A 123 -8.48 37.03 -33.72
C ASP A 123 -9.09 38.43 -33.59
N GLU A 124 -10.27 38.58 -32.98
CA GLU A 124 -10.95 39.87 -32.77
C GLU A 124 -10.25 40.78 -31.75
N LEU A 125 -9.39 40.23 -30.87
CA LEU A 125 -8.65 40.98 -29.85
C LEU A 125 -7.19 41.26 -30.26
N LYS A 126 -6.74 40.74 -31.41
CA LYS A 126 -5.39 40.95 -31.93
C LYS A 126 -5.34 42.25 -32.72
N THR A 127 -5.25 43.37 -32.02
CA THR A 127 -4.88 44.64 -32.63
C THR A 127 -3.36 44.71 -32.75
N THR A 128 -2.86 45.14 -33.90
CA THR A 128 -1.41 45.34 -34.09
C THR A 128 -1.03 46.78 -33.76
N ASN A 129 0.19 47.01 -33.27
CA ASN A 129 0.70 48.37 -33.01
C ASN A 129 0.66 49.29 -34.25
N ALA A 130 0.49 48.74 -35.45
CA ALA A 130 0.32 49.50 -36.69
C ALA A 130 -1.10 50.11 -36.83
N GLU A 131 -2.12 49.51 -36.19
CA GLU A 131 -3.52 49.97 -36.25
C GLU A 131 -3.87 50.93 -35.10
N LEU A 132 -3.14 50.84 -33.98
CA LEU A 132 -3.27 51.73 -32.81
C LEU A 132 -2.30 52.92 -32.85
N GLY A 133 -1.56 53.09 -33.96
CA GLY A 133 -0.63 54.20 -34.15
C GLY A 133 -1.39 55.51 -34.33
N GLY A 134 -1.66 56.22 -33.23
CA GLY A 134 -2.18 57.58 -33.26
C GLY A 134 -1.22 58.52 -34.01
N ASP A 135 -1.80 59.49 -34.70
CA ASP A 135 -1.17 60.49 -35.59
C ASP A 135 -0.21 61.47 -34.89
N GLY A 136 0.17 61.20 -33.64
CA GLY A 136 1.22 61.91 -32.91
C GLY A 136 0.88 63.37 -32.57
N THR A 137 -0.39 63.76 -32.69
CA THR A 137 -0.88 65.09 -32.37
C THR A 137 -1.14 65.24 -30.87
N ILE A 138 -0.91 66.45 -30.34
CA ILE A 138 -1.06 66.73 -28.90
C ILE A 138 -2.51 66.56 -28.44
N GLU A 139 -3.47 66.77 -29.34
CA GLU A 139 -4.91 66.63 -29.08
C GLU A 139 -5.33 65.16 -28.94
N SER A 140 -4.82 64.26 -29.78
CA SER A 140 -5.10 62.82 -29.66
C SER A 140 -4.51 62.23 -28.37
N CYS A 141 -3.38 62.75 -27.90
CA CYS A 141 -2.82 62.35 -26.60
C CYS A 141 -3.67 62.83 -25.42
N ARG A 142 -4.32 63.99 -25.51
CA ARG A 142 -5.22 64.52 -24.48
C ARG A 142 -6.52 63.75 -24.37
N GLU A 143 -7.13 63.38 -25.50
CA GLU A 143 -8.37 62.57 -25.49
C GLU A 143 -8.16 61.20 -24.82
N ILE A 144 -6.99 60.59 -24.99
CA ILE A 144 -6.65 59.32 -24.33
C ILE A 144 -6.44 59.51 -22.81
N GLU A 145 -5.92 60.65 -22.37
CA GLU A 145 -5.78 60.97 -20.94
C GLU A 145 -7.13 61.24 -20.26
N ASP A 146 -8.06 61.90 -20.95
CA ASP A 146 -9.41 62.18 -20.42
C ASP A 146 -10.28 60.91 -20.34
N ASP A 147 -10.12 59.94 -21.24
CA ASP A 147 -10.87 58.67 -21.22
C ASP A 147 -10.36 57.70 -20.13
N PHE A 148 -9.19 57.97 -19.53
CA PHE A 148 -8.59 57.17 -18.45
C PHE A 148 -8.88 57.73 -17.04
N MET A 149 -9.26 59.01 -16.91
CA MET A 149 -9.65 59.66 -15.64
C MET A 149 -11.14 59.52 -15.34
#